data_AF-A0A4Y8W8G8-F1
#
_entry.id   AF-A0A4Y8W8G8-F1
#
_cell.length_a   1.000
_cell.length_b   1.000
_cell.length_c   1.000
_cell.angle_alpha   90.00
_cell.angle_beta   90.00
_cell.angle_gamma   90.00
#
_symmetry.space_group_name_H-M   'P 1'
#
loop_
_entity.id
_entity.type
_entity.pdbx_description
1 polymer ?
#
loop_
_entity_poly.entity_id
_entity_poly.type
_entity_poly.pdbx_seq_one_letter_code
_entity_poly.pdbx_strand_id
1 'polypeptide(L)'
;NNLVEYTNKVVISFADLYKKTESNLNTVEGLQYHDILSDESELFSLCQGFSDIAKAYGLKIETCAEDLNIERFDIKRGKCIDDKLIKDVFNIDVSSTKDSGQRLECGCVKSIDIGSYNTCLHGCTYCYATHQKNAAHKNYKKHDPESPFLIGSAEGWEHLLNGPIPIQNSLF
;
A
#
# COMPACT_ATOMS: atom_id res chain seq x y z
N ASN A 1 19.32 -3.79 -9.21
CA ASN A 1 19.14 -3.66 -7.76
C ASN A 1 18.42 -4.89 -7.25
N ASN A 2 19.01 -5.61 -6.29
CA ASN A 2 18.47 -6.83 -5.69
C ASN A 2 18.13 -6.54 -4.22
N LEU A 3 16.94 -6.92 -3.75
CA LEU A 3 16.44 -6.64 -2.40
C LEU A 3 16.63 -7.80 -1.40
N VAL A 4 17.05 -9.00 -1.87
CA VAL A 4 17.08 -10.23 -1.04
C VAL A 4 17.85 -10.09 0.27
N GLU A 5 18.91 -9.28 0.33
CA GLU A 5 19.71 -9.08 1.54
C GLU A 5 19.25 -7.89 2.40
N TYR A 6 18.27 -7.13 1.92
CA TYR A 6 17.79 -5.90 2.57
C TYR A 6 16.36 -6.01 3.13
N THR A 7 15.70 -7.14 2.91
CA THR A 7 14.41 -7.46 3.51
C THR A 7 14.37 -8.92 3.93
N ASN A 8 13.55 -9.23 4.92
CA ASN A 8 13.28 -10.60 5.39
C ASN A 8 11.82 -11.01 5.13
N LYS A 9 11.02 -10.15 4.51
CA LYS A 9 9.58 -10.33 4.36
C LYS A 9 9.04 -9.72 3.06
N VAL A 10 8.09 -10.42 2.45
CA VAL A 10 7.21 -9.92 1.40
C VAL A 10 5.77 -9.96 1.89
N VAL A 11 5.01 -8.90 1.59
CA VAL A 11 3.58 -8.81 1.88
C VAL A 11 2.85 -8.75 0.54
N ILE A 12 1.83 -9.59 0.38
CA ILE A 12 0.99 -9.63 -0.82
C ILE A 12 -0.45 -9.27 -0.48
N SER A 13 -1.19 -8.78 -1.48
CA SER A 13 -2.64 -8.59 -1.46
C SER A 13 -3.16 -8.71 -2.89
N PHE A 14 -4.46 -8.95 -3.03
CA PHE A 14 -5.10 -9.02 -4.33
C PHE A 14 -5.83 -7.71 -4.65
N ALA A 15 -6.00 -7.41 -5.94
CA ALA A 15 -6.57 -6.15 -6.37
C ALA A 15 -8.09 -6.14 -6.17
N ASP A 16 -8.61 -5.14 -5.45
CA ASP A 16 -10.05 -4.90 -5.36
C ASP A 16 -10.58 -4.27 -6.66
N LEU A 17 -11.50 -4.96 -7.35
CA LEU A 17 -12.15 -4.45 -8.56
C LEU A 17 -13.33 -3.55 -8.23
N TYR A 18 -13.04 -2.28 -7.91
CA TYR A 18 -14.09 -1.28 -7.71
C TYR A 18 -14.80 -0.95 -9.04
N LYS A 19 -16.12 -0.69 -8.98
CA LYS A 19 -16.95 -0.32 -10.15
C LYS A 19 -16.33 0.73 -11.06
N LYS A 20 -15.65 1.72 -10.47
CA LYS A 20 -14.97 2.78 -11.23
C LYS A 20 -13.73 2.26 -11.95
N THR A 21 -12.91 1.47 -11.26
CA THR A 21 -11.74 0.81 -11.84
C THR A 21 -12.18 -0.04 -13.02
N GLU A 22 -13.20 -0.88 -12.83
CA GLU A 22 -13.78 -1.71 -13.90
C GLU A 22 -14.29 -0.87 -15.07
N SER A 23 -15.05 0.20 -14.80
CA SER A 23 -15.55 1.10 -15.85
C SER A 23 -14.42 1.67 -16.72
N ASN A 24 -13.29 2.04 -16.10
CA ASN A 24 -12.12 2.53 -16.83
C ASN A 24 -11.39 1.42 -17.59
N LEU A 25 -11.19 0.26 -16.96
CA LEU A 25 -10.53 -0.89 -17.58
C LEU A 25 -11.30 -1.37 -18.83
N ASN A 26 -12.63 -1.36 -18.77
CA ASN A 26 -13.50 -1.73 -19.90
C ASN A 26 -13.41 -0.77 -21.10
N THR A 27 -12.79 0.40 -20.95
CA THR A 27 -12.51 1.29 -22.10
C THR A 27 -11.23 0.94 -22.85
N VAL A 28 -10.40 0.03 -22.32
CA VAL A 28 -9.14 -0.38 -22.92
C VAL A 28 -9.43 -1.50 -23.92
N GLU A 29 -9.24 -1.22 -25.20
CA GLU A 29 -9.49 -2.19 -26.27
C GLU A 29 -8.61 -3.44 -26.11
N GLY A 30 -9.23 -4.62 -26.15
CA GLY A 30 -8.54 -5.91 -26.05
C GLY A 30 -8.07 -6.29 -24.64
N LEU A 31 -8.30 -5.47 -23.61
CA LEU A 31 -7.94 -5.82 -22.24
C LEU A 31 -8.90 -6.89 -21.69
N GLN A 32 -8.32 -7.98 -21.19
CA GLN A 32 -9.03 -9.01 -20.44
C GLN A 32 -8.53 -8.99 -19.00
N TYR A 33 -9.46 -9.02 -18.05
CA TYR A 33 -9.18 -9.12 -16.63
C TYR A 33 -10.32 -9.85 -15.94
N HIS A 34 -10.02 -10.48 -14.81
CA HIS A 34 -11.03 -11.01 -13.90
C HIS A 34 -10.49 -10.91 -12.47
N ASP A 35 -11.39 -11.09 -11.52
CA ASP A 35 -11.00 -11.23 -10.13
C ASP A 35 -10.40 -12.62 -9.92
N ILE A 36 -9.12 -12.70 -9.53
CA ILE A 36 -8.46 -13.97 -9.23
C ILE A 36 -9.10 -14.67 -8.02
N LEU A 37 -9.76 -13.92 -7.13
CA LEU A 37 -10.46 -14.50 -5.98
C LEU A 37 -11.68 -15.33 -6.39
N SER A 38 -12.13 -15.20 -7.64
CA SER A 38 -13.22 -16.01 -8.22
C SER A 38 -12.77 -17.33 -8.84
N ASP A 39 -11.45 -17.57 -8.99
CA ASP A 39 -10.87 -18.82 -9.49
C ASP A 39 -9.88 -19.40 -8.46
N GLU A 40 -10.38 -20.35 -7.65
CA GLU A 40 -9.58 -20.97 -6.59
C GLU A 40 -8.35 -21.70 -7.14
N SER A 41 -8.45 -22.33 -8.32
CA SER A 41 -7.34 -23.09 -8.89
C SER A 41 -6.21 -22.16 -9.31
N GLU A 42 -6.54 -21.05 -9.97
CA GLU A 42 -5.54 -20.05 -10.35
C GLU A 42 -4.94 -19.34 -9.13
N LEU A 43 -5.79 -18.93 -8.18
CA LEU A 43 -5.36 -18.32 -6.92
C LEU A 43 -4.36 -19.21 -6.18
N PHE A 44 -4.67 -20.50 -6.04
CA PHE A 44 -3.82 -21.46 -5.33
C PHE A 44 -2.50 -21.72 -6.07
N SER A 45 -2.54 -21.84 -7.39
CA SER A 45 -1.34 -21.95 -8.22
C SER A 45 -0.42 -20.75 -8.01
N LEU A 46 -0.99 -19.53 -8.01
CA LEU A 46 -0.25 -18.29 -7.80
C LEU A 46 0.32 -18.21 -6.37
N CYS A 47 -0.48 -18.54 -5.36
CA CYS A 47 -0.04 -18.54 -3.96
C CYS A 47 1.09 -19.54 -3.70
N GLN A 48 0.98 -20.76 -4.24
CA GLN A 48 2.05 -21.76 -4.16
C GLN A 48 3.33 -21.22 -4.80
N GLY A 49 3.24 -20.64 -6.00
CA GLY A 49 4.38 -20.04 -6.69
C GLY A 49 5.05 -18.91 -5.88
N PHE A 50 4.27 -18.00 -5.31
CA PHE A 50 4.80 -16.94 -4.44
C PHE A 50 5.48 -17.49 -3.19
N SER A 51 4.89 -18.50 -2.56
CA SER A 51 5.47 -19.16 -1.38
C SER A 51 6.81 -19.83 -1.71
N ASP A 52 6.87 -20.58 -2.81
CA ASP A 52 8.10 -21.26 -3.24
C ASP A 52 9.23 -20.27 -3.53
N ILE A 53 8.91 -19.16 -4.21
CA ILE A 53 9.87 -18.07 -4.46
C ILE A 53 10.34 -17.45 -3.15
N ALA A 54 9.41 -17.04 -2.27
CA ALA A 54 9.76 -16.43 -0.98
C ALA A 54 10.69 -17.35 -0.17
N LYS A 55 10.35 -18.64 -0.10
CA LYS A 55 11.15 -19.65 0.59
C LYS A 55 12.53 -19.84 -0.02
N ALA A 56 12.65 -19.88 -1.35
CA ALA A 56 13.94 -19.98 -2.03
C ALA A 56 14.90 -18.82 -1.71
N TYR A 57 14.33 -17.65 -1.41
CA TYR A 57 15.07 -16.46 -1.01
C TYR A 57 15.13 -16.25 0.52
N GLY A 58 14.64 -17.18 1.32
CA GLY A 58 14.64 -17.07 2.80
C GLY A 58 13.71 -15.97 3.34
N LEU A 59 12.72 -15.53 2.56
CA LEU A 59 11.77 -14.49 2.92
C LEU A 59 10.52 -15.10 3.56
N LYS A 60 10.00 -14.43 4.59
CA LYS A 60 8.64 -14.68 5.09
C LYS A 60 7.62 -14.10 4.11
N ILE A 61 6.50 -14.76 3.93
CA ILE A 61 5.39 -14.27 3.11
C ILE A 61 4.13 -14.10 3.96
N GLU A 62 3.50 -12.94 3.84
CA GLU A 62 2.28 -12.58 4.57
C GLU A 62 1.23 -11.96 3.63
N THR A 63 -0.05 -12.07 3.97
CA THR A 63 -1.13 -11.34 3.31
C THR A 63 -1.56 -10.12 4.10
N CYS A 64 -1.97 -9.06 3.39
CA CYS A 64 -2.59 -7.88 3.99
C CYS A 64 -4.11 -7.94 3.83
N ALA A 65 -4.83 -8.06 4.96
CA ALA A 65 -6.29 -7.91 5.02
C ALA A 65 -7.10 -8.84 4.09
N GLU A 66 -6.58 -10.04 3.83
CA GLU A 66 -7.24 -11.07 3.01
C GLU A 66 -7.91 -12.12 3.89
N ASP A 67 -9.17 -12.48 3.61
CA ASP A 67 -9.89 -13.62 4.22
C ASP A 67 -9.89 -14.82 3.29
N LEU A 68 -8.71 -15.45 3.18
CA LEU A 68 -8.46 -16.56 2.25
C LEU A 68 -7.87 -17.74 3.01
N ASN A 69 -8.30 -18.95 2.66
CA ASN A 69 -7.76 -20.19 3.22
C ASN A 69 -6.47 -20.62 2.49
N ILE A 70 -5.42 -19.80 2.60
CA ILE A 70 -4.13 -19.99 1.92
C ILE A 70 -2.98 -20.29 2.88
N GLU A 71 -3.26 -20.48 4.17
CA GLU A 71 -2.26 -20.89 5.18
C GLU A 71 -1.58 -22.22 4.82
N ARG A 72 -2.27 -23.08 4.06
CA ARG A 72 -1.72 -24.33 3.50
C ARG A 72 -0.47 -24.13 2.63
N PHE A 73 -0.23 -22.90 2.15
CA PHE A 73 0.94 -22.51 1.38
C PHE A 73 2.00 -21.79 2.24
N ASP A 74 1.91 -21.87 3.58
CA ASP A 74 2.77 -21.13 4.53
C ASP A 74 2.69 -19.59 4.38
N ILE A 75 1.57 -19.10 3.81
CA ILE A 75 1.26 -17.68 3.73
C ILE A 75 0.40 -17.30 4.91
N LYS A 76 0.94 -16.48 5.81
CA LYS A 76 0.26 -16.07 7.05
C LYS A 76 -0.45 -14.74 6.89
N ARG A 77 -1.43 -14.45 7.75
CA ARG A 77 -2.02 -13.11 7.82
C ARG A 77 -1.05 -12.17 8.53
N GLY A 78 -0.72 -11.05 7.89
CA GLY A 78 0.22 -10.05 8.40
C GLY A 78 -0.45 -8.78 8.91
N LYS A 79 0.39 -7.89 9.44
CA LYS A 79 0.04 -6.49 9.73
C LYS A 79 1.01 -5.59 8.95
N CYS A 80 0.49 -4.65 8.17
CA CYS A 80 1.34 -3.62 7.55
C CYS A 80 1.87 -2.64 8.61
N ILE A 81 1.03 -2.27 9.56
CA ILE A 81 1.42 -1.53 10.77
C ILE A 81 1.42 -2.54 11.92
N ASP A 82 2.57 -3.17 12.13
CA ASP A 82 2.77 -4.28 13.06
C ASP A 82 3.46 -3.78 14.33
N ASP A 83 2.77 -3.91 15.47
CA ASP A 83 3.29 -3.55 16.79
C ASP A 83 4.55 -4.32 17.16
N LYS A 84 4.63 -5.60 16.80
CA LYS A 84 5.81 -6.43 17.07
C LYS A 84 6.98 -5.99 16.21
N LEU A 85 6.74 -5.73 14.93
CA LEU A 85 7.80 -5.26 14.03
C LEU A 85 8.32 -3.88 14.46
N ILE A 86 7.42 -2.96 14.87
CA ILE A 86 7.81 -1.65 15.38
C ILE A 86 8.67 -1.80 16.63
N LYS A 87 8.29 -2.69 17.56
CA LYS A 87 9.08 -2.98 18.75
C LYS A 87 10.43 -3.58 18.40
N ASP A 88 10.47 -4.54 17.50
CA ASP A 88 11.70 -5.25 17.12
C ASP A 88 12.70 -4.31 16.42
N VAL A 89 12.23 -3.42 15.54
CA VAL A 89 13.09 -2.53 14.75
C VAL A 89 13.50 -1.28 15.53
N PHE A 90 12.58 -0.66 16.26
CA PHE A 90 12.79 0.64 16.88
C PHE A 90 12.86 0.60 18.41
N ASN A 91 12.61 -0.55 19.03
CA ASN A 91 12.45 -0.70 20.47
C ASN A 91 11.33 0.18 21.07
N ILE A 92 10.32 0.51 20.26
CA ILE A 92 9.17 1.33 20.67
C ILE A 92 7.99 0.43 20.98
N ASP A 93 7.41 0.58 22.17
CA ASP A 93 6.15 -0.05 22.52
C ASP A 93 4.98 0.80 22.02
N VAL A 94 4.11 0.19 21.22
CA VAL A 94 2.87 0.80 20.75
C VAL A 94 1.67 -0.03 21.19
N SER A 95 0.48 0.56 21.18
CA SER A 95 -0.74 -0.19 21.51
C SER A 95 -1.00 -1.28 20.47
N SER A 96 -1.20 -2.52 20.92
CA SER A 96 -1.64 -3.65 20.07
C SER A 96 -3.11 -3.56 19.65
N THR A 97 -3.80 -2.46 19.96
CA THR A 97 -5.22 -2.28 19.61
C THR A 97 -5.37 -2.13 18.10
N LYS A 98 -6.19 -3.00 17.48
CA LYS A 98 -6.57 -2.88 16.06
C LYS A 98 -7.12 -1.48 15.77
N ASP A 99 -6.72 -0.93 14.64
CA ASP A 99 -7.35 0.27 14.12
C ASP A 99 -8.80 -0.01 13.69
N SER A 100 -9.76 0.66 14.34
CA SER A 100 -11.18 0.53 14.04
C SER A 100 -11.55 1.08 12.65
N GLY A 101 -10.72 1.96 12.07
CA GLY A 101 -10.92 2.49 10.73
C GLY A 101 -10.49 1.55 9.61
N GLN A 102 -9.76 0.48 9.92
CA GLN A 102 -9.27 -0.49 8.94
C GLN A 102 -10.28 -1.62 8.69
N ARG A 103 -10.16 -2.26 7.52
CA ARG A 103 -10.98 -3.41 7.08
C ARG A 103 -11.13 -4.46 8.19
N LEU A 104 -12.23 -5.22 8.18
CA LEU A 104 -12.54 -6.23 9.21
C LEU A 104 -11.38 -7.21 9.41
N GLU A 105 -10.86 -7.70 8.30
CA GLU A 105 -9.77 -8.69 8.20
C GLU A 105 -8.38 -8.11 8.45
N CYS A 106 -8.25 -6.79 8.57
CA CYS A 106 -6.96 -6.14 8.78
C CYS A 106 -6.52 -6.28 10.25
N GLY A 107 -5.27 -6.66 10.48
CA GLY A 107 -4.71 -6.75 11.83
C GLY A 107 -3.96 -5.49 12.31
N CYS A 108 -3.81 -4.47 11.46
CA CYS A 108 -2.96 -3.31 11.74
C CYS A 108 -3.35 -2.59 13.02
N VAL A 109 -2.34 -2.14 13.76
CA VAL A 109 -2.56 -1.26 14.92
C VAL A 109 -2.90 0.17 14.47
N LYS A 110 -3.42 0.97 15.41
CA LYS A 110 -3.82 2.35 15.16
C LYS A 110 -2.72 3.15 14.46
N SER A 111 -3.09 3.80 13.36
CA SER A 111 -2.19 4.63 12.58
C SER A 111 -2.97 5.75 11.89
N ILE A 112 -2.24 6.73 11.36
CA ILE A 112 -2.80 7.80 10.54
C ILE A 112 -2.13 7.71 9.18
N ASP A 113 -2.92 7.57 8.13
CA ASP A 113 -2.44 7.63 6.75
C ASP A 113 -2.05 9.08 6.41
N ILE A 114 -0.86 9.25 5.83
CA ILE A 114 -0.33 10.54 5.37
C ILE A 114 -0.48 10.73 3.86
N GLY A 115 -0.99 9.73 3.15
CA GLY A 115 -1.27 9.75 1.73
C GLY A 115 -2.42 10.69 1.39
N SER A 116 -2.43 11.15 0.15
CA SER A 116 -3.50 12.03 -0.35
C SER A 116 -3.91 11.64 -1.76
N TYR A 117 -5.19 11.38 -1.95
CA TYR A 117 -5.79 11.02 -3.23
C TYR A 117 -5.81 12.18 -4.21
N ASN A 118 -5.95 11.86 -5.51
CA ASN A 118 -5.92 12.84 -6.60
C ASN A 118 -4.70 13.76 -6.52
N THR A 119 -3.51 13.20 -6.34
CA THR A 119 -2.22 13.92 -6.31
C THR A 119 -1.30 13.43 -7.42
N CYS A 120 -1.31 12.12 -7.67
CA CYS A 120 -0.46 11.49 -8.68
C CYS A 120 -0.91 11.85 -10.11
N LEU A 121 0.04 12.32 -10.92
CA LEU A 121 -0.16 12.71 -12.32
C LEU A 121 0.04 11.59 -13.35
N HIS A 122 0.45 10.39 -12.92
CA HIS A 122 0.78 9.28 -13.83
C HIS A 122 -0.40 8.88 -14.74
N GLY A 123 -1.63 8.93 -14.21
CA GLY A 123 -2.84 8.75 -15.00
C GLY A 123 -3.17 7.30 -15.37
N CYS A 124 -2.74 6.31 -14.57
CA CYS A 124 -3.04 4.90 -14.81
C CYS A 124 -4.55 4.65 -14.91
N THR A 125 -4.98 3.88 -15.91
CA THR A 125 -6.39 3.53 -16.12
C THR A 125 -6.99 2.75 -14.95
N TYR A 126 -6.18 1.92 -14.29
CA TYR A 126 -6.55 1.10 -13.13
C TYR A 126 -6.45 1.83 -11.77
N CYS A 127 -6.09 3.12 -11.75
CA CYS A 127 -5.81 3.82 -10.50
C CYS A 127 -7.09 4.06 -9.67
N TYR A 128 -7.17 3.50 -8.47
CA TYR A 128 -8.25 3.79 -7.52
C TYR A 128 -8.01 5.13 -6.77
N ALA A 129 -6.75 5.49 -6.53
CA ALA A 129 -6.37 6.67 -5.73
C ALA A 129 -6.51 8.02 -6.48
N THR A 130 -6.32 8.03 -7.80
CA THR A 130 -6.57 9.20 -8.66
C THR A 130 -7.86 9.00 -9.45
N HIS A 131 -8.99 9.14 -8.76
CA HIS A 131 -10.29 8.97 -9.36
C HIS A 131 -10.70 10.19 -10.22
N GLN A 132 -10.04 11.35 -10.12
CA GLN A 132 -10.31 12.51 -10.95
C GLN A 132 -9.02 13.12 -11.51
N LYS A 133 -8.73 12.87 -12.79
CA LYS A 133 -7.51 13.39 -13.46
C LYS A 133 -7.40 14.92 -13.34
N ASN A 134 -8.48 15.65 -13.56
CA ASN A 134 -8.49 17.12 -13.44
C ASN A 134 -8.22 17.60 -11.99
N ALA A 135 -8.68 16.85 -10.99
CA ALA A 135 -8.38 17.15 -9.59
C ALA A 135 -6.88 16.98 -9.29
N ALA A 136 -6.25 15.92 -9.81
CA ALA A 136 -4.80 15.73 -9.69
C ALA A 136 -4.01 16.88 -10.31
N HIS A 137 -4.38 17.33 -11.51
CA HIS A 137 -3.74 18.50 -12.13
C HIS A 137 -3.96 19.79 -11.33
N LYS A 138 -5.16 20.00 -10.78
CA LYS A 138 -5.46 21.17 -9.93
C LYS A 138 -4.65 21.13 -8.62
N ASN A 139 -4.53 19.96 -8.02
CA ASN A 139 -3.77 19.75 -6.79
C ASN A 139 -2.26 19.91 -7.01
N TYR A 140 -1.73 19.39 -8.11
CA TYR A 140 -0.34 19.61 -8.50
C TYR A 140 0.01 21.09 -8.63
N LYS A 141 -0.88 21.91 -9.19
CA LYS A 141 -0.68 23.37 -9.26
C LYS A 141 -0.64 24.07 -7.90
N LYS A 142 -1.11 23.41 -6.84
CA LYS A 142 -1.07 23.89 -5.46
C LYS A 142 0.09 23.26 -4.66
N HIS A 143 0.89 22.40 -5.28
CA HIS A 143 2.08 21.86 -4.65
C HIS A 143 3.10 22.99 -4.49
N ASP A 144 3.63 23.12 -3.29
CA ASP A 144 4.70 24.05 -2.96
C ASP A 144 5.86 23.21 -2.41
N PRO A 145 7.00 23.13 -3.12
CA PRO A 145 8.17 22.39 -2.66
C PRO A 145 8.74 22.89 -1.33
N GLU A 146 8.45 24.14 -0.95
CA GLU A 146 8.87 24.73 0.33
C GLU A 146 7.82 24.51 1.43
N SER A 147 6.70 23.85 1.12
CA SER A 147 5.70 23.44 2.10
C SER A 147 6.01 22.03 2.62
N PRO A 148 5.82 21.75 3.92
CA PRO A 148 5.95 20.41 4.47
C PRO A 148 4.80 19.47 4.04
N PHE A 149 3.79 19.99 3.33
CA PHE A 149 2.63 19.24 2.87
C PHE A 149 2.68 18.97 1.36
N LEU A 150 2.16 17.80 0.95
CA LEU A 150 2.07 17.43 -0.46
C LEU A 150 1.20 18.42 -1.28
N ILE A 151 0.14 18.97 -0.68
CA ILE A 151 -0.73 19.98 -1.30
C ILE A 151 -1.07 21.06 -0.27
N GLY A 152 -0.97 22.33 -0.67
CA GLY A 152 -1.35 23.47 0.16
C GLY A 152 -0.22 24.03 1.00
N SER A 153 -0.53 25.07 1.78
CA SER A 153 0.42 25.76 2.65
C SER A 153 0.38 25.19 4.07
N ALA A 154 1.39 25.53 4.87
CA ALA A 154 1.39 25.28 6.31
C ALA A 154 0.62 26.35 7.11
N GLU A 155 -0.38 27.00 6.51
CA GLU A 155 -1.25 27.96 7.21
C GLU A 155 -2.00 27.24 8.35
N GLY A 156 -1.89 27.78 9.57
CA GLY A 156 -2.36 27.14 10.81
C GLY A 156 -1.42 26.06 11.38
N TRP A 157 -0.30 25.79 10.70
CA TRP A 157 0.72 24.82 11.09
C TRP A 157 2.13 25.41 10.98
N GLU A 158 2.28 26.71 11.21
CA GLU A 158 3.51 27.47 10.98
C GLU A 158 4.70 26.94 11.79
N HIS A 159 4.43 26.27 12.93
CA HIS A 159 5.45 25.61 13.73
C HIS A 159 6.22 24.52 12.97
N LEU A 160 5.64 23.94 11.91
CA LEU A 160 6.31 22.98 11.02
C LEU A 160 7.34 23.64 10.10
N LEU A 161 7.29 24.97 9.92
CA LEU A 161 8.24 25.74 9.11
C LEU A 161 9.47 26.20 9.92
N ASN A 162 9.45 26.04 11.25
CA ASN A 162 10.49 26.56 12.16
C ASN A 162 11.76 25.70 12.24
N GLY A 163 11.86 24.65 11.43
CA GLY A 163 13.06 23.82 11.26
C GLY A 163 13.32 23.56 9.79
N PRO A 164 14.53 23.11 9.40
CA PRO A 164 14.78 22.73 8.01
C PRO A 164 13.78 21.63 7.65
N ILE A 165 12.92 21.89 6.66
CA ILE A 165 12.17 20.81 5.99
C ILE A 165 13.27 19.93 5.42
N PRO A 166 13.42 18.67 5.87
CA PRO A 166 14.43 17.80 5.30
C PRO A 166 14.07 17.68 3.83
N ILE A 167 14.88 18.27 2.95
CA ILE A 167 14.84 17.92 1.54
C ILE A 167 15.08 16.42 1.54
N GLN A 168 14.04 15.65 1.23
CA GLN A 168 14.20 14.23 0.94
C GLN A 168 15.03 14.17 -0.33
N ASN A 169 16.35 14.25 -0.18
CA ASN A 169 17.26 13.74 -1.18
C ASN A 169 16.77 12.34 -1.48
N SER A 170 16.70 12.03 -2.79
CA SER A 170 16.36 10.70 -3.28
C SER A 170 16.96 9.65 -2.33
N LEU A 171 16.13 8.71 -1.87
CA LEU A 171 16.56 7.58 -1.03
C LEU A 171 17.52 6.63 -1.79
N PHE A 172 17.98 7.04 -2.97
CA PHE A 172 18.85 6.36 -3.92
C PHE A 172 19.81 7.37 -4.56
#